data_AF-A0A2H1EFM8-F1
#
_entry.id   AF-A0A2H1EFM8-F1
#
_cell.length_a   1.000
_cell.length_b   1.000
_cell.length_c   1.000
_cell.angle_alpha   90.00
_cell.angle_beta   90.00
_cell.angle_gamma   90.00
#
_symmetry.space_group_name_H-M   'P 1'
#
loop_
_entity.id
_entity.type
_entity.pdbx_description
1 polymer ?
#
loop_
_entity_poly.entity_id
_entity_poly.type
_entity_poly.pdbx_seq_one_letter_code
_entity_poly.pdbx_strand_id
1 'polypeptide(L)'
;MAKSTKITPLDPAFHGESNYEVGLEDLLVEKRNLVAKLESDPQANKESLQIAREDLQIIEGLWENYHVGMNVFRNAKGGRDGIREVKTD
;
A
#
# COMPACT_ATOMS: atom_id res chain seq x y z
N MET A 1 -12.18 -22.05 -24.36
CA MET A 1 -12.46 -20.60 -24.27
C MET A 1 -12.05 -20.14 -22.88
N ALA A 2 -11.06 -19.26 -22.76
CA ALA A 2 -10.64 -18.72 -21.46
C ALA A 2 -11.72 -17.77 -20.93
N LYS A 3 -12.20 -17.99 -19.71
CA LYS A 3 -13.11 -17.07 -19.03
C LYS A 3 -12.37 -15.77 -18.81
N SER A 4 -12.79 -14.70 -19.50
CA SER A 4 -12.33 -13.35 -19.21
C SER A 4 -12.79 -12.98 -17.80
N THR A 5 -11.87 -12.95 -16.84
CA THR A 5 -12.14 -12.40 -15.52
C THR A 5 -12.49 -10.92 -15.70
N LYS A 6 -13.72 -10.52 -15.37
CA LYS A 6 -14.07 -9.10 -15.30
C LYS A 6 -13.23 -8.48 -14.20
N ILE A 7 -12.29 -7.61 -14.57
CA ILE A 7 -11.51 -6.83 -13.62
C ILE A 7 -12.46 -5.77 -13.06
N THR A 8 -12.71 -5.81 -11.75
CA THR A 8 -13.45 -4.76 -11.07
C THR A 8 -12.64 -3.46 -11.15
N PRO A 9 -13.21 -2.35 -11.64
CA PRO A 9 -12.54 -1.06 -11.62
C PRO A 9 -12.12 -0.69 -10.19
N LEU A 10 -11.00 0.03 -10.06
CA LEU A 10 -10.58 0.58 -8.77
C LEU A 10 -11.67 1.51 -8.24
N ASP A 11 -11.95 1.41 -6.94
CA ASP A 11 -13.03 2.19 -6.33
C ASP A 11 -12.65 3.69 -6.36
N PRO A 12 -13.49 4.56 -6.95
CA PRO A 12 -13.23 6.00 -7.03
C PRO A 12 -13.01 6.68 -5.68
N ALA A 13 -13.53 6.10 -4.59
CA ALA A 13 -13.31 6.60 -3.23
C ALA A 13 -11.82 6.60 -2.82
N PHE A 14 -11.00 5.79 -3.49
CA PHE A 14 -9.57 5.70 -3.28
C PHE A 14 -8.78 6.37 -4.41
N HIS A 15 -9.37 7.33 -5.13
CA HIS A 15 -8.69 8.16 -6.14
C HIS A 15 -7.99 7.39 -7.29
N GLY A 16 -8.41 6.14 -7.55
CA GLY A 16 -7.76 5.28 -8.54
C GLY A 16 -6.49 4.57 -8.02
N GLU A 17 -6.28 4.58 -6.71
CA GLU A 17 -5.37 3.72 -5.96
C GLU A 17 -6.10 2.43 -5.57
N SER A 18 -5.35 1.36 -5.30
CA SER A 18 -5.98 0.15 -4.80
C SER A 18 -6.27 0.27 -3.30
N ASN A 19 -7.33 -0.39 -2.81
CA ASN A 19 -7.60 -0.48 -1.37
C ASN A 19 -6.39 -1.05 -0.59
N TYR A 20 -5.53 -1.82 -1.26
CA TYR A 20 -4.29 -2.31 -0.68
C TYR A 20 -3.24 -1.21 -0.51
N GLU A 21 -3.12 -0.29 -1.48
CA GLU A 21 -2.19 0.85 -1.44
C GLU A 21 -2.53 1.78 -0.26
N VAL A 22 -3.80 2.20 -0.18
CA VAL A 22 -4.28 3.10 0.88
C VAL A 22 -4.17 2.45 2.27
N GLY A 23 -4.60 1.20 2.41
CA GLY A 23 -4.51 0.50 3.70
C GLY A 23 -3.06 0.26 4.14
N LEU A 24 -2.13 0.10 3.20
CA LEU A 24 -0.72 -0.09 3.51
C LEU A 24 -0.07 1.23 3.96
N GLU A 25 -0.47 2.37 3.37
CA GLU A 25 -0.02 3.70 3.79
C GLU A 25 -0.53 4.07 5.19
N ASP A 26 -1.81 3.82 5.47
CA ASP A 26 -2.40 4.04 6.79
C ASP A 26 -1.64 3.24 7.87
N LEU A 27 -1.39 1.96 7.59
CA LEU A 27 -0.64 1.08 8.49
C LEU A 27 0.81 1.57 8.69
N LEU A 28 1.44 2.09 7.63
CA LEU A 28 2.79 2.66 7.68
C LEU A 28 2.85 3.88 8.60
N VAL A 29 1.87 4.79 8.48
CA VAL A 29 1.75 5.97 9.34
C VAL A 29 1.56 5.55 10.79
N GLU A 30 0.65 4.61 11.05
CA GLU A 30 0.40 4.09 12.40
C GLU A 30 1.68 3.52 13.04
N LYS A 31 2.41 2.68 12.32
CA LYS A 31 3.62 2.03 12.84
C LYS A 31 4.78 3.00 13.02
N ARG A 32 4.95 3.98 12.14
CA ARG A 32 5.93 5.07 12.33
C ARG A 32 5.64 5.87 13.59
N ASN A 33 4.37 6.21 13.82
CA ASN A 33 3.96 6.91 15.04
C ASN A 33 4.20 6.07 16.31
N LEU A 34 3.95 4.76 16.25
CA LEU A 34 4.22 3.85 17.36
C LEU A 34 5.72 3.79 17.68
N VAL A 35 6.58 3.61 16.67
CA VAL A 35 8.04 3.60 16.86
C VAL A 35 8.51 4.92 17.45
N ALA A 36 8.11 6.06 16.88
CA ALA A 36 8.48 7.38 17.39
C ALA A 36 8.05 7.59 18.86
N LYS A 37 6.85 7.14 19.22
CA LYS A 37 6.36 7.19 20.61
C LYS A 37 7.23 6.35 21.54
N LEU A 38 7.55 5.12 21.17
CA LEU A 38 8.37 4.21 21.98
C LEU A 38 9.82 4.71 22.10
N GLU A 39 10.38 5.34 21.07
CA GLU A 39 11.72 5.94 21.11
C GLU A 39 11.78 7.19 22.00
N SER A 40 10.68 7.95 22.05
CA SER A 40 10.58 9.15 22.89
C SER A 40 10.38 8.86 24.38
N ASP A 41 10.02 7.63 24.74
CA ASP A 41 9.74 7.22 26.12
C ASP A 41 10.97 6.49 26.73
N PRO A 42 11.69 7.10 27.69
CA PRO A 42 12.84 6.48 28.34
C PRO A 42 12.51 5.22 29.15
N GLN A 43 11.23 5.00 29.47
CA GLN A 43 10.73 3.83 30.20
C GLN A 43 10.13 2.77 29.27
N ALA A 44 10.13 2.99 27.95
CA ALA A 44 9.60 2.03 27.00
C ALA A 44 10.35 0.68 27.08
N ASN A 45 9.59 -0.40 26.93
CA ASN A 45 10.16 -1.73 26.84
C ASN A 45 11.00 -1.85 25.55
N LYS A 46 12.29 -2.15 25.69
CA LYS A 46 13.24 -2.32 24.59
C LYS A 46 12.83 -3.44 23.64
N GLU A 47 12.22 -4.51 24.14
CA GLU A 47 11.72 -5.62 23.32
C GLU A 47 10.56 -5.15 22.44
N SER A 48 9.60 -4.40 23.01
CA SER A 48 8.48 -3.84 22.26
C SER A 48 8.94 -2.83 21.19
N LEU A 49 9.95 -2.02 21.49
CA LEU A 49 10.55 -1.12 20.50
C LEU A 49 11.22 -1.90 19.36
N GLN A 50 11.95 -2.97 19.68
CA GLN A 50 12.59 -3.80 18.66
C GLN A 50 11.56 -4.46 17.73
N ILE A 51 10.51 -5.04 18.30
CA ILE A 51 9.40 -5.63 17.53
C ILE A 51 8.73 -4.57 16.65
N ALA A 52 8.45 -3.38 17.19
CA ALA A 52 7.83 -2.30 16.42
C ALA A 52 8.70 -1.83 15.25
N ARG A 53 10.03 -1.83 15.40
CA ARG A 53 10.97 -1.51 14.33
C ARG A 53 11.02 -2.59 13.26
N GLU A 54 11.02 -3.85 13.64
CA GLU A 54 10.98 -4.98 12.70
C GLU A 54 9.68 -4.99 11.88
N ASP A 55 8.54 -4.78 12.56
CA ASP A 55 7.24 -4.62 11.90
C ASP A 55 7.28 -3.46 10.88
N LEU A 56 7.81 -2.30 11.28
CA LEU A 56 7.90 -1.13 10.41
C LEU A 56 8.75 -1.43 9.16
N GLN A 57 9.90 -2.09 9.33
CA GLN A 57 10.77 -2.46 8.22
C GLN A 57 10.07 -3.41 7.23
N ILE A 58 9.29 -4.37 7.74
CA ILE A 58 8.50 -5.28 6.89
C ILE A 58 7.48 -4.50 6.07
N ILE A 59 6.75 -3.59 6.69
CA ILE A 59 5.69 -2.81 6.03
C ILE A 59 6.28 -1.85 5.00
N GLU A 60 7.43 -1.22 5.29
CA GLU A 60 8.17 -0.40 4.33
C GLU A 60 8.58 -1.22 3.10
N GLY A 61 9.08 -2.43 3.29
CA GLY A 61 9.40 -3.34 2.19
C GLY A 61 8.17 -3.74 1.36
N LEU A 62 7.01 -3.97 2.01
CA LEU A 62 5.77 -4.24 1.29
C LEU A 62 5.33 -3.04 0.44
N TRP A 63 5.41 -1.83 1.00
CA TRP A 63 5.01 -0.60 0.32
C TRP A 63 5.91 -0.31 -0.87
N GLU A 64 7.23 -0.48 -0.71
CA GLU A 64 8.21 -0.27 -1.76
C GLU A 64 8.04 -1.30 -2.89
N ASN A 65 7.86 -2.59 -2.55
CA ASN A 65 7.59 -3.63 -3.55
C ASN A 65 6.30 -3.39 -4.32
N TYR A 66 5.24 -2.96 -3.64
CA TYR A 66 3.98 -2.60 -4.28
C TYR A 66 4.16 -1.43 -5.25
N HIS A 67 4.82 -0.36 -4.81
CA HIS A 67 5.08 0.83 -5.62
C HIS A 67 5.98 0.53 -6.83
N VAL A 68 7.04 -0.25 -6.65
CA VAL A 68 7.92 -0.69 -7.74
C VAL A 68 7.14 -1.53 -8.75
N GLY A 69 6.37 -2.51 -8.28
CA GLY A 69 5.51 -3.32 -9.13
C GLY A 69 4.53 -2.46 -9.92
N MET A 70 3.80 -1.59 -9.23
CA MET A 70 2.82 -0.71 -9.86
C MET A 70 3.45 0.31 -10.79
N ASN A 71 4.66 0.80 -10.54
CA ASN A 71 5.36 1.67 -11.49
C ASN A 71 5.67 0.95 -12.81
N VAL A 72 6.05 -0.33 -12.77
CA VAL A 72 6.23 -1.13 -13.99
C VAL A 72 4.89 -1.29 -14.73
N PHE A 73 3.81 -1.61 -14.01
CA PHE A 73 2.46 -1.74 -14.61
C PHE A 73 1.93 -0.41 -15.17
N ARG A 74 2.09 0.69 -14.44
CA ARG A 74 1.59 2.04 -14.80
C ARG A 74 2.38 2.65 -15.97
N ASN A 75 3.67 2.32 -16.12
CA ASN A 75 4.54 2.82 -17.18
C ASN A 75 4.65 1.89 -18.41
N ALA A 76 4.22 0.63 -18.31
CA ALA A 76 4.08 -0.23 -19.49
C ALA A 76 3.03 0.35 -20.45
N LYS A 77 3.35 0.45 -21.76
CA LYS A 77 2.39 0.90 -22.78
C LYS A 77 1.10 0.06 -22.69
N GLY A 78 -0.02 0.73 -22.47
CA GLY A 78 -1.34 0.09 -22.37
C GLY A 78 -1.76 -0.35 -20.97
N GLY A 79 -0.91 -0.21 -19.94
CA GLY A 79 -1.23 -0.64 -18.57
C GLY A 79 -2.45 0.04 -17.93
N ARG A 80 -2.78 1.26 -18.38
CA ARG A 80 -4.01 1.98 -18.00
C ARG A 80 -5.11 1.96 -19.07
N ASP A 81 -4.85 1.43 -20.26
CA ASP A 81 -5.84 1.46 -21.36
C ASP A 81 -7.05 0.56 -21.07
N GLY A 82 -6.91 -0.42 -20.18
CA GLY A 82 -8.02 -1.25 -19.69
C GLY A 82 -8.75 -0.72 -18.44
N ILE A 83 -8.26 0.37 -17.82
CA ILE A 83 -8.79 0.90 -16.54
C ILE A 83 -9.56 2.21 -16.77
N ARG A 84 -9.46 2.82 -17.95
CA ARG A 84 -10.28 3.99 -18.32
C ARG A 84 -11.74 3.59 -18.49
N GLU A 85 -12.48 3.80 -17.41
CA GLU A 85 -13.91 4.11 -17.31
C GLU A 85 -14.79 3.56 -18.43
N VAL A 86 -15.65 2.61 -18.05
CA VAL A 86 -16.93 2.42 -18.76
C VAL A 86 -17.63 3.77 -18.70
N LYS A 87 -17.66 4.48 -19.83
CA LYS A 87 -18.50 5.67 -19.99
C LYS A 87 -19.93 5.23 -19.70
N THR A 88 -20.48 5.73 -18.60
CA THR A 88 -21.91 5.63 -18.33
C THR A 88 -22.59 6.64 -19.25
N ASP A 89 -23.24 6.16 -20.30
CA ASP A 89 -24.15 6.95 -21.15
C ASP A 89 -25.39 7.40 -20.35
#